data_AF-A0A0S9D1C0-F1
#
_entry.id   AF-A0A0S9D1C0-F1
#
_cell.length_a   1.000
_cell.length_b   1.000
_cell.length_c   1.000
_cell.angle_alpha   90.00
_cell.angle_beta   90.00
_cell.angle_gamma   90.00
#
_symmetry.space_group_name_H-M   'P 1'
#
loop_
_entity.id
_entity.type
_entity.pdbx_description
1 polymer ?
#
loop_
_entity_poly.entity_id
_entity_poly.type
_entity_poly.pdbx_seq_one_letter_code
_entity_poly.pdbx_strand_id
1 'polypeptide(L)'
;MALVAAGLNVEKNALAAAATHIALHSADPGATGANQTSAGRVAAGWPASANGLIVVAGKNFTGGAGNGPVTHVGLWGGATGGTFYGSFPIPTGNGSTNDVQFNAAGEYTLTSFALQGA
;
A
#
# COMPACT_ATOMS: atom_id res chain seq x y z
N MET A 1 -15.12 25.03 -0.44
CA MET A 1 -13.83 25.45 0.12
C MET A 1 -12.83 24.34 -0.17
N ALA A 2 -11.67 24.65 -0.78
CA ALA A 2 -10.60 23.66 -0.97
C ALA A 2 -9.64 23.71 0.23
N LEU A 3 -9.11 22.56 0.64
CA LEU A 3 -8.10 22.51 1.69
C LEU A 3 -6.77 23.05 1.18
N VAL A 4 -6.09 23.82 2.01
CA VAL A 4 -4.70 24.23 1.78
C VAL A 4 -3.74 23.16 2.32
N ALA A 5 -2.46 23.26 1.97
CA ALA A 5 -1.43 22.28 2.34
C ALA A 5 -1.44 21.86 3.83
N ALA A 6 -1.65 22.81 4.75
CA ALA A 6 -1.74 22.51 6.18
C ALA A 6 -2.91 21.56 6.51
N GLY A 7 -4.09 21.76 5.91
CA GLY A 7 -5.24 20.88 6.09
C GLY A 7 -4.99 19.49 5.50
N LEU A 8 -4.45 19.43 4.28
CA LEU A 8 -4.11 18.16 3.63
C LEU A 8 -3.08 17.36 4.44
N ASN A 9 -2.09 18.01 5.05
CA ASN A 9 -1.13 17.34 5.91
C ASN A 9 -1.80 16.72 7.15
N VAL A 10 -2.77 17.41 7.77
CA VAL A 10 -3.52 16.88 8.93
C VAL A 10 -4.28 15.62 8.54
N GLU A 11 -5.00 15.64 7.42
CA GLU A 11 -5.75 14.47 6.93
C GLU A 11 -4.82 13.28 6.65
N LYS A 12 -3.67 13.52 6.00
CA LYS A 12 -2.71 12.46 5.70
C LYS A 12 -2.03 11.90 6.93
N ASN A 13 -1.66 12.73 7.89
CA ASN A 13 -1.08 12.27 9.14
C ASN A 13 -2.10 11.45 9.95
N ALA A 14 -3.39 11.83 9.93
CA ALA A 14 -4.45 11.06 10.58
C ALA A 14 -4.64 9.68 9.92
N LEU A 15 -4.69 9.63 8.58
CA LEU A 15 -4.77 8.36 7.86
C LEU A 15 -3.53 7.49 8.12
N ALA A 16 -2.34 8.07 8.10
CA ALA A 16 -1.08 7.38 8.38
C ALA A 16 -1.04 6.78 9.80
N ALA A 17 -1.56 7.51 10.79
CA ALA A 17 -1.69 7.02 12.15
C ALA A 17 -2.67 5.83 12.27
N ALA A 18 -3.74 5.82 11.47
CA ALA A 18 -4.73 4.75 11.47
C ALA A 18 -4.29 3.52 10.66
N ALA A 19 -3.74 3.72 9.46
CA ALA A 19 -3.34 2.67 8.53
C ALA A 19 -1.89 2.20 8.77
N THR A 20 -1.64 1.60 9.93
CA THR A 20 -0.28 1.24 10.38
C THR A 20 0.41 0.15 9.54
N HIS A 21 -0.35 -0.60 8.74
CA HIS A 21 0.12 -1.73 7.94
C HIS A 21 -0.32 -1.63 6.49
N ILE A 22 0.45 -2.25 5.60
CA ILE A 22 0.09 -2.43 4.19
C ILE A 22 0.10 -3.91 3.82
N ALA A 23 -0.75 -4.27 2.86
CA ALA A 23 -0.88 -5.63 2.35
C ALA A 23 -0.89 -5.65 0.82
N LEU A 24 -0.40 -6.74 0.24
CA LEU A 24 -0.47 -6.97 -1.21
C LEU A 24 -1.75 -7.73 -1.55
N HIS A 25 -2.39 -7.35 -2.66
CA HIS A 25 -3.62 -7.95 -3.15
C HIS A 25 -3.47 -8.42 -4.60
N SER A 26 -4.09 -9.55 -4.93
CA SER A 26 -4.03 -10.19 -6.24
C SER A 26 -5.04 -9.63 -7.24
N ALA A 27 -6.11 -8.99 -6.76
CA ALA A 27 -7.12 -8.28 -7.54
C ALA A 27 -7.61 -7.05 -6.76
N ASP A 28 -8.58 -6.33 -7.31
CA ASP A 28 -9.19 -5.17 -6.64
C ASP A 28 -9.71 -5.56 -5.24
N PRO A 29 -9.25 -4.90 -4.16
CA PRO A 29 -9.71 -5.18 -2.80
C PRO A 29 -11.11 -4.68 -2.49
N GLY A 30 -11.67 -3.79 -3.32
CA GLY A 30 -12.95 -3.13 -3.10
C GLY A 30 -12.96 -2.37 -1.77
N ALA A 31 -14.12 -2.34 -1.10
CA ALA A 31 -14.30 -1.63 0.17
C ALA A 31 -13.94 -2.46 1.42
N THR A 32 -13.72 -3.77 1.27
CA THR A 32 -13.55 -4.70 2.41
C THR A 32 -12.14 -5.24 2.54
N GLY A 33 -11.24 -4.93 1.60
CA GLY A 33 -9.90 -5.50 1.59
C GLY A 33 -9.88 -6.96 1.12
N ALA A 34 -10.78 -7.32 0.19
CA ALA A 34 -10.81 -8.66 -0.41
C ALA A 34 -9.53 -8.97 -1.21
N ASN A 35 -9.33 -10.23 -1.61
CA ASN A 35 -8.23 -10.63 -2.50
C ASN A 35 -6.81 -10.37 -1.93
N GLN A 36 -6.65 -10.35 -0.61
CA GLN A 36 -5.32 -10.26 0.01
C GLN A 36 -4.50 -11.51 -0.38
N THR A 37 -3.24 -11.30 -0.76
CA THR A 37 -2.29 -12.39 -1.06
C THR A 37 -1.90 -13.15 0.22
N SER A 38 -1.20 -14.28 0.06
CA SER A 38 -0.64 -15.03 1.20
C SER A 38 0.55 -14.33 1.87
N ALA A 39 1.14 -13.31 1.24
CA ALA A 39 2.19 -12.52 1.85
C ALA A 39 1.64 -11.77 3.07
N GLY A 40 2.36 -11.85 4.18
CA GLY A 40 2.01 -11.16 5.41
C GLY A 40 1.96 -9.64 5.22
N ARG A 41 1.16 -8.97 6.04
CA ARG A 41 1.15 -7.50 6.08
C ARG A 41 2.46 -7.01 6.65
N VAL A 42 2.92 -5.86 6.16
CA VAL A 42 4.15 -5.23 6.65
C VAL A 42 3.84 -3.87 7.25
N ALA A 43 4.64 -3.46 8.24
CA ALA A 43 4.50 -2.14 8.84
C ALA A 43 4.77 -1.05 7.79
N ALA A 44 3.82 -0.11 7.69
CA ALA A 44 3.87 0.92 6.67
C ALA A 44 5.02 1.91 6.91
N GLY A 45 5.22 2.34 8.15
CA GLY A 45 6.31 3.25 8.53
C GLY A 45 6.25 4.58 7.79
N TRP A 46 5.08 5.21 7.79
CA TRP A 46 4.82 6.47 7.08
C TRP A 46 5.74 7.59 7.58
N PRO A 47 6.43 8.33 6.69
CA PRO A 47 7.01 9.60 7.06
C PRO A 47 5.93 10.66 7.28
N ALA A 48 6.34 11.81 7.84
CA ALA A 48 5.46 12.95 7.99
C ALA A 48 4.97 13.44 6.61
N SER A 49 3.70 13.83 6.55
CA SER A 49 3.14 14.42 5.33
C SER A 49 3.72 15.82 5.07
N ALA A 50 4.04 16.08 3.80
CA ALA A 50 4.42 17.38 3.31
C ALA A 50 3.58 17.70 2.05
N ASN A 51 2.92 18.86 2.05
CA ASN A 51 2.05 19.31 0.97
C ASN A 51 0.97 18.30 0.55
N GLY A 52 0.38 17.58 1.52
CA GLY A 52 -0.67 16.59 1.26
C GLY A 52 -0.18 15.28 0.65
N LEU A 53 1.14 15.08 0.65
CA LEU A 53 1.80 13.90 0.11
C LEU A 53 2.56 13.16 1.22
N ILE A 54 2.52 11.83 1.18
CA ILE A 54 3.44 10.95 1.91
C ILE A 54 4.09 10.04 0.89
N VAL A 55 5.43 10.08 0.78
CA VAL A 55 6.21 9.17 -0.07
C VAL A 55 6.88 8.15 0.83
N VAL A 56 6.62 6.86 0.60
CA VAL A 56 7.22 5.79 1.39
C VAL A 56 8.34 5.13 0.61
N ALA A 57 9.44 4.86 1.29
CA ALA A 57 10.51 4.02 0.77
C ALA A 57 10.01 2.61 0.47
N GLY A 58 10.74 1.90 -0.37
CA GLY A 58 10.34 0.57 -0.79
C GLY A 58 10.15 -0.42 0.37
N LYS A 59 9.26 -1.40 0.15
CA LYS A 59 8.86 -2.41 1.12
C LYS A 59 9.00 -3.80 0.50
N ASN A 60 9.57 -4.71 1.27
CA ASN A 60 9.75 -6.10 0.85
C ASN A 60 8.66 -6.95 1.47
N PHE A 61 8.11 -7.86 0.67
CA PHE A 61 7.12 -8.84 1.06
C PHE A 61 7.65 -10.23 0.73
N THR A 62 7.37 -11.18 1.62
CA THR A 62 7.75 -12.59 1.48
C THR A 62 6.58 -13.49 1.83
N GLY A 63 6.60 -14.74 1.37
CA GLY A 63 5.51 -15.71 1.63
C GLY A 63 4.31 -15.56 0.69
N GLY A 64 4.47 -14.83 -0.41
CA GLY A 64 3.52 -14.86 -1.52
C GLY A 64 3.51 -16.21 -2.23
N ALA A 65 2.47 -16.45 -3.02
CA ALA A 65 2.49 -17.56 -3.97
C ALA A 65 3.47 -17.24 -5.10
N GLY A 66 4.43 -18.11 -5.38
CA GLY A 66 5.44 -17.89 -6.43
C GLY A 66 4.78 -17.63 -7.79
N ASN A 67 5.24 -16.59 -8.50
CA ASN A 67 4.63 -16.09 -9.75
C ASN A 67 3.15 -15.66 -9.61
N GLY A 68 2.62 -15.55 -8.40
CA GLY A 68 1.26 -15.11 -8.14
C GLY A 68 1.08 -13.61 -8.40
N PRO A 69 -0.12 -13.17 -8.81
CA PRO A 69 -0.37 -11.77 -9.15
C PRO A 69 -0.37 -10.85 -7.93
N VAL A 70 0.11 -9.63 -8.14
CA VAL A 70 0.18 -8.51 -7.21
C VAL A 70 -0.27 -7.26 -7.96
N THR A 71 -1.50 -6.82 -7.71
CA THR A 71 -2.13 -5.74 -8.50
C THR A 71 -2.43 -4.50 -7.67
N HIS A 72 -2.63 -4.65 -6.36
CA HIS A 72 -3.00 -3.53 -5.47
C HIS A 72 -2.25 -3.59 -4.15
N VAL A 73 -2.12 -2.43 -3.52
CA VAL A 73 -1.68 -2.28 -2.13
C VAL A 73 -2.87 -1.83 -1.29
N GLY A 74 -3.19 -2.60 -0.25
CA GLY A 74 -4.24 -2.30 0.71
C GLY A 74 -3.70 -1.69 2.00
N LEU A 75 -4.46 -0.76 2.57
CA LEU A 75 -4.14 -0.04 3.82
C LEU A 75 -4.92 -0.65 4.99
N TRP A 76 -4.21 -1.02 6.06
CA TRP A 76 -4.78 -1.77 7.18
C TRP A 76 -4.36 -1.20 8.54
N GLY A 77 -5.27 -1.28 9.52
CA GLY A 77 -5.01 -0.84 10.89
C GLY A 77 -4.22 -1.80 11.76
N GLY A 78 -3.89 -3.01 11.29
CA GLY A 78 -3.18 -4.01 12.06
C GLY A 78 -2.50 -5.09 11.22
N ALA A 79 -1.55 -5.80 11.83
CA ALA A 79 -0.78 -6.88 11.21
C ALA A 79 -1.66 -8.07 10.80
N THR A 80 -2.69 -8.36 11.60
CA THR A 80 -3.76 -9.33 11.34
C THR A 80 -5.10 -8.72 11.75
N GLY A 81 -6.17 -8.97 10.99
CA GLY A 81 -7.48 -8.35 11.25
C GLY A 81 -7.49 -6.82 11.11
N GLY A 82 -8.31 -6.12 11.91
CA GLY A 82 -8.37 -4.65 11.89
C GLY A 82 -9.11 -4.04 10.70
N THR A 83 -9.23 -2.72 10.71
CA THR A 83 -9.98 -1.95 9.70
C THR A 83 -9.19 -1.81 8.41
N PHE A 84 -9.87 -2.00 7.28
CA PHE A 84 -9.37 -1.66 5.95
C PHE A 84 -9.72 -0.20 5.63
N TYR A 85 -8.71 0.58 5.23
CA TYR A 85 -8.86 2.02 4.98
C TYR A 85 -8.88 2.38 3.49
N GLY A 86 -8.67 1.41 2.61
CA GLY A 86 -8.65 1.61 1.17
C GLY A 86 -7.45 0.96 0.50
N SER A 87 -7.38 1.10 -0.82
CA SER A 87 -6.28 0.58 -1.62
C SER A 87 -5.96 1.49 -2.79
N PHE A 88 -4.81 1.25 -3.41
CA PHE A 88 -4.44 1.85 -4.68
C PHE A 88 -3.82 0.78 -5.58
N PRO A 89 -4.00 0.91 -6.91
CA PRO A 89 -3.39 0.00 -7.86
C PRO A 89 -1.87 0.21 -7.89
N ILE A 90 -1.14 -0.87 -8.10
CA ILE A 90 0.29 -0.80 -8.38
C ILE A 90 0.45 -0.35 -9.84
N PRO A 91 1.16 0.75 -10.12
CA PRO A 91 1.30 1.25 -11.48
C PRO A 91 2.03 0.24 -12.36
N THR A 92 1.39 -0.20 -13.44
CA THR A 92 2.08 -0.90 -14.52
C THR A 92 2.94 0.12 -15.28
N GLY A 93 4.25 0.18 -15.03
CA GLY A 93 5.13 1.08 -15.81
C GLY A 93 6.34 1.68 -15.11
N ASN A 94 6.63 1.34 -13.86
CA ASN A 94 7.89 1.76 -13.19
C ASN A 94 9.12 0.96 -13.67
N GLY A 95 9.25 0.75 -14.98
CA GLY A 95 10.43 0.12 -15.60
C GLY A 95 10.54 -1.41 -15.50
N SER A 96 9.59 -2.10 -14.86
CA SER A 96 9.60 -3.57 -14.76
C SER A 96 8.24 -4.14 -15.18
N THR A 97 8.22 -4.91 -16.26
CA THR A 97 7.07 -5.74 -16.66
C THR A 97 6.79 -6.89 -15.68
N ASN A 98 7.61 -7.02 -14.63
CA ASN A 98 7.52 -8.03 -13.58
C ASN A 98 6.98 -7.49 -12.25
N ASP A 99 6.69 -6.18 -12.15
CA ASP A 99 6.20 -5.54 -10.91
C ASP A 99 4.74 -5.86 -10.57
N VAL A 100 4.12 -6.83 -11.24
CA VAL A 100 2.75 -7.28 -10.95
C VAL A 100 2.67 -8.73 -10.50
N GLN A 101 3.80 -9.37 -10.20
CA GLN A 101 3.85 -10.76 -9.73
C GLN A 101 4.96 -10.95 -8.70
N PHE A 102 4.76 -11.88 -7.75
CA PHE A 102 5.85 -12.37 -6.93
C PHE A 102 6.90 -13.08 -7.80
N ASN A 103 8.16 -13.09 -7.38
CA ASN A 103 9.15 -13.97 -7.99
C ASN A 103 8.82 -15.45 -7.74
N ALA A 104 9.60 -16.37 -8.32
CA ALA A 104 9.37 -17.81 -8.14
C ALA A 104 9.44 -18.28 -6.67
N ALA A 105 10.13 -17.53 -5.80
CA ALA A 105 10.25 -17.80 -4.37
C ALA A 105 9.13 -17.16 -3.52
N GLY A 106 8.18 -16.44 -4.13
CA GLY A 106 7.10 -15.78 -3.39
C GLY A 106 7.51 -14.45 -2.75
N GLU A 107 8.52 -13.78 -3.30
CA GLU A 107 9.00 -12.48 -2.82
C GLU A 107 8.61 -11.35 -3.78
N TYR A 108 8.34 -10.17 -3.22
CA TYR A 108 7.95 -8.99 -3.98
C TYR A 108 8.53 -7.74 -3.32
N THR A 109 9.11 -6.85 -4.12
CA THR A 109 9.63 -5.55 -3.65
C THR A 109 8.79 -4.43 -4.24
N LEU A 110 8.02 -3.77 -3.39
CA LEU A 110 7.37 -2.51 -3.74
C LEU A 110 8.43 -1.42 -3.68
N THR A 111 8.84 -0.82 -4.80
CA THR A 111 10.02 0.05 -4.87
C THR A 111 9.80 1.45 -4.29
N SER A 112 8.63 2.04 -4.54
CA SER A 112 8.16 3.26 -3.86
C SER A 112 6.67 3.43 -4.11
N PHE A 113 5.99 4.16 -3.23
CA PHE A 113 4.60 4.54 -3.45
C PHE A 113 4.25 5.80 -2.67
N ALA A 114 3.15 6.44 -3.08
CA ALA A 114 2.72 7.72 -2.55
C ALA A 114 1.25 7.67 -2.10
N LEU A 115 0.97 8.24 -0.93
CA LEU A 115 -0.40 8.62 -0.54
C LEU A 115 -0.61 10.07 -0.95
N GLN A 116 -1.48 10.31 -1.94
CA GLN A 116 -1.82 11.65 -2.43
C GLN A 116 -3.26 11.99 -2.06
N GLY A 117 -3.53 13.27 -1.75
CA GLY A 117 -4.90 13.79 -1.64
C GLY A 117 -5.56 13.84 -3.02
N ALA A 118 -6.87 13.64 -3.07
CA ALA A 118 -7.66 13.93 -4.27
C ALA A 118 -7.85 15.45 -4.44
#